data_AF-X0YP56-F1
#
_entry.id   AF-X0YP56-F1
#
_cell.length_a   1.000
_cell.length_b   1.000
_cell.length_c   1.000
_cell.angle_alpha   90.00
_cell.angle_beta   90.00
_cell.angle_gamma   90.00
#
_symmetry.space_group_name_H-M   'P 1'
#
loop_
_entity.id
_entity.type
_entity.pdbx_description
1 polymer ?
#
loop_
_entity_poly.entity_id
_entity_poly.type
_entity_poly.pdbx_seq_one_letter_code
_entity_poly.pdbx_strand_id
1 'polypeptide(L)'
;TVRSEDSNHPKENMYDYRNLNKDLRAEDATKNDWLWKADFGAAQAMAALFLNYINFDKVTIQGHATDSWGTPSFEETFEISQDDRVQRYKAYCALTNFNYRWQRGFIPSDATLVGDLAVWAVSSVAALESVITLSPQITYGYDYSTDVPVKDSPKKSGGKERVGQGEDLIWTGEIPIGRRTPTDESQLWSLNALNRAEPHVLFENEGNTQYAYLCWREDPVRLTREA
;
A
#
# COMPACT_ATOMS: atom_id res chain seq x y z
N THR A 1 -6.39 16.51 7.80
CA THR A 1 -7.63 16.98 7.16
C THR A 1 -7.52 16.59 5.71
N VAL A 2 -8.55 16.00 5.10
CA VAL A 2 -8.55 15.62 3.68
C VAL A 2 -9.51 16.52 2.93
N ARG A 3 -9.17 16.96 1.71
CA ARG A 3 -10.06 17.77 0.88
C ARG A 3 -10.98 16.85 0.07
N SER A 4 -11.97 16.26 0.74
CA SER A 4 -13.24 15.93 0.09
C SER A 4 -14.30 16.85 0.67
N GLU A 5 -15.41 17.06 -0.03
CA GLU A 5 -16.57 17.82 0.45
C GLU A 5 -17.31 17.11 1.61
N ASP A 6 -16.58 16.46 2.51
CA ASP A 6 -17.11 15.88 3.75
C ASP A 6 -16.30 16.39 4.94
N SER A 7 -17.03 17.05 5.83
CA SER A 7 -16.50 18.10 6.71
C SER A 7 -15.47 17.67 7.75
N ASN A 8 -15.24 16.37 8.00
CA ASN A 8 -14.19 15.88 8.88
C ASN A 8 -13.93 14.39 8.63
N HIS A 9 -12.66 14.01 8.40
CA HIS A 9 -12.22 12.61 8.46
C HIS A 9 -11.47 12.37 9.76
N PRO A 10 -12.10 11.80 10.81
CA PRO A 10 -11.41 11.45 12.05
C PRO A 10 -10.32 10.40 11.81
N LYS A 11 -9.28 10.40 12.63
CA LYS A 11 -8.13 9.45 12.60
C LYS A 11 -8.56 7.98 12.54
N GLU A 12 -9.72 7.67 13.11
CA GLU A 12 -10.35 6.34 13.12
C GLU A 12 -10.75 5.88 11.70
N ASN A 13 -11.08 6.81 10.80
CA ASN A 13 -11.44 6.50 9.41
C ASN A 13 -10.23 6.14 8.54
N MET A 14 -9.02 6.59 8.88
CA MET A 14 -7.80 6.21 8.14
C MET A 14 -7.56 4.68 8.16
N TYR A 15 -8.06 3.99 9.19
CA TYR A 15 -7.99 2.53 9.33
C TYR A 15 -9.17 1.78 8.68
N ASP A 16 -10.21 2.50 8.25
CA ASP A 16 -11.45 1.98 7.64
C ASP A 16 -11.42 2.00 6.10
N TYR A 17 -10.36 2.52 5.47
CA TYR A 17 -10.13 2.45 4.01
C TYR A 17 -9.67 1.05 3.54
N ARG A 18 -10.29 0.00 4.09
CA ARG A 18 -10.04 -1.42 3.74
C ARG A 18 -10.71 -1.85 2.43
N ASN A 19 -11.49 -0.96 1.82
CA ASN A 19 -12.29 -1.25 0.63
C ASN A 19 -11.77 -0.42 -0.55
N LEU A 20 -11.36 -1.11 -1.63
CA LEU A 20 -10.78 -0.55 -2.86
C LEU A 20 -11.67 0.47 -3.61
N ASN A 21 -12.88 0.72 -3.10
CA ASN A 21 -13.92 1.53 -3.75
C ASN A 21 -14.11 2.91 -3.10
N LYS A 22 -13.31 3.28 -2.10
CA LYS A 22 -13.38 4.61 -1.46
C LYS A 22 -12.07 5.36 -1.70
N ASP A 23 -12.13 6.35 -2.58
CA ASP A 23 -10.95 7.12 -2.98
C ASP A 23 -10.97 8.53 -2.40
N LEU A 24 -9.80 8.99 -1.97
CA LEU A 24 -9.54 10.41 -1.78
C LEU A 24 -9.42 11.04 -3.17
N ARG A 25 -10.31 11.97 -3.50
CA ARG A 25 -10.41 12.56 -4.84
C ARG A 25 -10.19 14.06 -4.82
N ALA A 26 -9.57 14.57 -5.88
CA ALA A 26 -9.47 15.98 -6.18
C ALA A 26 -9.75 16.21 -7.67
N GLU A 27 -10.63 17.15 -8.00
CA GLU A 27 -10.91 17.54 -9.39
C GLU A 27 -9.69 18.17 -10.07
N ASP A 28 -8.90 18.90 -9.28
CA ASP A 28 -7.66 19.53 -9.74
C ASP A 28 -6.63 19.50 -8.60
N ALA A 29 -5.75 18.50 -8.64
CA ALA A 29 -4.70 18.35 -7.64
C ALA A 29 -3.60 19.42 -7.76
N THR A 30 -3.51 20.11 -8.91
CA THR A 30 -2.51 21.16 -9.16
C THR A 30 -2.95 22.54 -8.68
N LYS A 31 -4.27 22.80 -8.62
CA LYS A 31 -4.82 24.09 -8.14
C LYS A 31 -4.85 24.22 -6.62
N ASN A 32 -4.60 23.17 -5.85
CA ASN A 32 -4.95 23.12 -4.43
C ASN A 32 -4.03 22.23 -3.58
N ASP A 33 -2.80 22.68 -3.38
CA ASP A 33 -1.85 22.41 -2.26
C ASP A 33 -1.47 20.94 -1.96
N TRP A 34 -2.41 20.02 -1.71
CA TRP A 34 -2.14 18.61 -1.39
C TRP A 34 -3.36 17.69 -1.61
N LEU A 35 -3.12 16.42 -1.98
CA LEU A 35 -4.13 15.39 -2.16
C LEU A 35 -4.52 14.72 -0.82
N TRP A 36 -3.53 14.47 0.06
CA TRP A 36 -3.77 14.03 1.43
C TRP A 36 -2.83 14.71 2.43
N LYS A 37 -3.26 14.82 3.70
CA LYS A 37 -2.48 15.37 4.80
C LYS A 37 -2.77 14.63 6.12
N ALA A 38 -1.71 14.17 6.78
CA ALA A 38 -1.72 13.48 8.07
C ALA A 38 -0.99 14.27 9.16
N ASP A 39 -1.50 14.19 10.39
CA ASP A 39 -0.85 14.64 11.63
C ASP A 39 -0.61 13.42 12.53
N PHE A 40 0.66 13.09 12.77
CA PHE A 40 1.06 11.99 13.64
C PHE A 40 1.03 12.37 15.13
N GLY A 41 0.75 13.63 15.47
CA GLY A 41 0.72 14.15 16.84
C GLY A 41 2.09 14.51 17.41
N ALA A 42 3.14 13.79 16.99
CA ALA A 42 4.55 14.07 17.29
C ALA A 42 5.41 13.72 16.06
N ALA A 43 6.69 14.09 16.09
CA ALA A 43 7.62 13.69 15.03
C ALA A 43 7.71 12.17 14.96
N GLN A 44 7.43 11.61 13.77
CA GLN A 44 7.40 10.18 13.53
C GLN A 44 8.40 9.82 12.44
N ALA A 45 9.29 8.89 12.75
CA ALA A 45 10.17 8.29 11.77
C ALA A 45 9.37 7.36 10.85
N MET A 46 9.53 7.54 9.54
CA MET A 46 8.89 6.67 8.54
C MET A 46 9.94 6.16 7.56
N ALA A 47 9.85 4.88 7.25
CA ALA A 47 10.69 4.24 6.25
C ALA A 47 10.09 4.35 4.85
N ALA A 48 8.76 4.32 4.73
CA ALA A 48 8.09 4.42 3.42
C ALA A 48 6.62 4.84 3.53
N LEU A 49 6.06 5.23 2.38
CA LEU A 49 4.62 5.29 2.15
C LEU A 49 4.22 4.28 1.08
N PHE A 50 3.09 3.62 1.26
CA PHE A 50 2.45 2.83 0.22
C PHE A 50 1.20 3.55 -0.27
N LEU A 51 1.10 3.75 -1.58
CA LEU A 51 -0.04 4.34 -2.27
C LEU A 51 -0.69 3.25 -3.12
N ASN A 52 -1.98 3.03 -2.90
CA ASN A 52 -2.73 1.99 -3.60
C ASN A 52 -3.85 2.58 -4.45
N TYR A 53 -4.03 1.98 -5.64
CA TYR A 53 -5.08 2.31 -6.60
C TYR A 53 -5.16 3.83 -6.84
N ILE A 54 -4.12 4.31 -7.50
CA ILE A 54 -3.92 5.71 -7.86
C ILE A 54 -4.11 5.89 -9.37
N ASN A 55 -4.22 7.15 -9.80
CA ASN A 55 -4.42 7.49 -11.22
C ASN A 55 -3.53 8.66 -11.66
N PHE A 56 -2.32 8.71 -11.10
CA PHE A 56 -1.27 9.66 -11.44
C PHE A 56 0.07 8.94 -11.55
N ASP A 57 0.93 9.45 -12.44
CA ASP A 57 2.27 8.91 -12.72
C ASP A 57 3.36 9.48 -11.80
N LYS A 58 3.05 10.52 -11.01
CA LYS A 58 4.00 11.14 -10.08
C LYS A 58 3.32 11.63 -8.82
N VAL A 59 4.08 11.62 -7.74
CA VAL A 59 3.65 12.18 -6.46
C VAL A 59 4.83 12.76 -5.73
N THR A 60 4.61 13.85 -5.00
CA THR A 60 5.62 14.41 -4.12
C THR A 60 5.16 14.34 -2.68
N ILE A 61 6.01 13.78 -1.84
CA ILE A 61 5.80 13.60 -0.41
C ILE A 61 6.53 14.71 0.33
N GLN A 62 5.81 15.44 1.16
CA GLN A 62 6.36 16.50 1.99
C GLN A 62 6.19 16.23 3.47
N GLY A 63 7.17 16.67 4.26
CA GLY A 63 7.18 16.58 5.72
C GLY A 63 7.44 17.93 6.38
N HIS A 64 6.82 18.17 7.53
CA HIS A 64 7.03 19.39 8.31
C HIS A 64 6.80 19.18 9.82
N ALA A 65 7.47 19.98 10.66
CA ALA A 65 7.31 19.91 12.12
C ALA A 65 5.99 20.50 12.62
N THR A 66 5.48 21.53 11.93
CA THR A 66 4.22 22.24 12.22
C THR A 66 3.29 22.25 11.02
N ASP A 67 2.00 22.58 11.19
CA ASP A 67 1.04 22.73 10.08
C ASP A 67 1.22 24.09 9.36
N SER A 68 2.42 24.33 8.83
CA SER A 68 2.77 25.53 8.06
C SER A 68 3.66 25.12 6.90
N TRP A 69 3.21 25.37 5.67
CA TRP A 69 3.72 24.68 4.48
C TRP A 69 4.36 25.61 3.44
N GLY A 70 4.84 26.79 3.86
CA GLY A 70 5.50 27.72 2.96
C GLY A 70 6.75 27.11 2.31
N THR A 71 7.61 26.48 3.12
CA THR A 71 8.73 25.68 2.64
C THR A 71 8.75 24.38 3.45
N PRO A 72 8.49 23.23 2.83
CA PRO A 72 8.50 21.96 3.55
C PRO A 72 9.91 21.65 4.07
N SER A 73 9.99 20.96 5.20
CA SER A 73 11.28 20.55 5.80
C SER A 73 11.85 19.31 5.11
N PHE A 74 10.99 18.55 4.45
CA PHE A 74 11.30 17.38 3.64
C PHE A 74 10.44 17.40 2.39
N GLU A 75 11.04 17.05 1.26
CA GLU A 75 10.35 16.94 -0.03
C GLU A 75 11.06 15.89 -0.89
N GLU A 76 10.33 14.86 -1.31
CA GLU A 76 10.81 13.85 -2.26
C GLU A 76 9.72 13.52 -3.28
N THR A 77 10.09 13.49 -4.56
CA THR A 77 9.20 13.15 -5.67
C THR A 77 9.45 11.72 -6.13
N PHE A 78 8.38 10.98 -6.38
CA PHE A 78 8.40 9.59 -6.80
C PHE A 78 7.69 9.43 -8.14
N GLU A 79 8.36 8.74 -9.06
CA GLU A 79 7.77 8.24 -10.29
C GLU A 79 6.96 6.97 -10.00
N ILE A 80 5.84 6.83 -10.71
CA ILE A 80 4.86 5.78 -10.50
C ILE A 80 4.59 5.12 -11.84
N SER A 81 4.72 3.80 -11.86
CA SER A 81 4.39 2.97 -13.01
C SER A 81 3.20 2.07 -12.72
N GLN A 82 2.53 1.63 -13.79
CA GLN A 82 1.50 0.61 -13.68
C GLN A 82 2.14 -0.73 -13.34
N ASP A 83 1.58 -1.45 -12.37
CA ASP A 83 1.88 -2.87 -12.20
C ASP A 83 1.21 -3.64 -13.33
N ASP A 84 2.02 -4.25 -14.19
CA ASP A 84 1.61 -5.02 -15.36
C ASP A 84 0.87 -6.32 -15.00
N ARG A 85 1.02 -6.83 -13.77
CA ARG A 85 0.38 -8.06 -13.29
C ARG A 85 -1.09 -7.82 -12.94
N VAL A 86 -1.39 -6.69 -12.29
CA VAL A 86 -2.76 -6.34 -11.87
C VAL A 86 -3.37 -5.19 -12.65
N GLN A 87 -2.63 -4.63 -13.62
CA GLN A 87 -3.02 -3.49 -14.46
C GLN A 87 -3.44 -2.25 -13.64
N ARG A 88 -2.79 -2.01 -12.50
CA ARG A 88 -3.11 -0.90 -11.58
C ARG A 88 -1.88 -0.08 -11.25
N TYR A 89 -2.07 1.24 -11.12
CA TYR A 89 -1.04 2.12 -10.59
C TYR A 89 -1.06 2.07 -9.06
N LYS A 90 0.14 1.93 -8.50
CA LYS A 90 0.43 1.90 -7.06
C LYS A 90 1.92 2.17 -6.88
N ALA A 91 2.31 2.58 -5.68
CA ALA A 91 3.70 2.92 -5.42
C ALA A 91 4.11 2.60 -3.98
N TYR A 92 5.26 1.97 -3.84
CA TYR A 92 6.06 2.00 -2.62
C TYR A 92 7.07 3.15 -2.72
N CYS A 93 6.87 4.19 -1.92
CA CYS A 93 7.72 5.37 -1.86
C CYS A 93 8.67 5.24 -0.66
N ALA A 94 9.88 4.74 -0.89
CA ALA A 94 10.92 4.67 0.14
C ALA A 94 11.37 6.07 0.52
N LEU A 95 11.24 6.46 1.79
CA LEU A 95 11.56 7.81 2.26
C LEU A 95 12.96 7.85 2.87
N THR A 96 13.76 8.85 2.51
CA THR A 96 15.10 9.01 3.08
C THR A 96 15.09 9.94 4.29
N ASN A 97 15.36 9.39 5.49
CA ASN A 97 15.44 10.17 6.73
C ASN A 97 14.18 10.97 7.09
N PHE A 98 12.99 10.49 6.73
CA PHE A 98 11.75 11.15 7.13
C PHE A 98 11.55 11.05 8.65
N ASN A 99 11.45 12.19 9.34
CA ASN A 99 11.12 12.25 10.76
C ASN A 99 10.35 13.55 11.09
N TYR A 100 9.05 13.56 10.82
CA TYR A 100 8.21 14.75 10.95
C TYR A 100 6.83 14.43 11.51
N ARG A 101 6.18 15.44 12.11
CA ARG A 101 4.83 15.30 12.67
C ARG A 101 3.77 15.37 11.60
N TRP A 102 3.95 16.27 10.64
CA TRP A 102 3.01 16.49 9.56
C TRP A 102 3.56 15.88 8.28
N GLN A 103 2.70 15.16 7.57
CA GLN A 103 2.98 14.60 6.26
C GLN A 103 1.87 15.02 5.30
N ARG A 104 2.22 15.37 4.07
CA ARG A 104 1.25 15.53 2.99
C ARG A 104 1.79 14.98 1.69
N GLY A 105 0.89 14.54 0.83
CA GLY A 105 1.21 14.17 -0.54
C GLY A 105 0.53 15.13 -1.49
N PHE A 106 1.26 15.62 -2.48
CA PHE A 106 0.72 16.46 -3.54
C PHE A 106 1.12 15.93 -4.91
N ILE A 107 0.30 16.23 -5.91
CA ILE A 107 0.56 15.84 -7.29
C ILE A 107 1.33 17.00 -7.93
N PRO A 108 2.58 16.77 -8.38
CA PRO A 108 3.36 17.83 -9.01
C PRO A 108 2.75 18.25 -10.35
N SER A 109 3.03 19.47 -10.80
CA SER A 109 2.39 20.06 -11.99
C SER A 109 2.76 19.35 -13.31
N ASP A 110 3.83 18.57 -13.30
CA ASP A 110 4.32 17.77 -14.43
C ASP A 110 3.90 16.30 -14.34
N ALA A 111 2.98 15.97 -13.43
CA ALA A 111 2.31 14.67 -13.39
C ALA A 111 1.23 14.59 -14.47
N THR A 112 1.01 13.38 -14.97
CA THR A 112 -0.04 13.04 -15.92
C THR A 112 -1.13 12.23 -15.21
N LEU A 113 -2.39 12.52 -15.57
CA LEU A 113 -3.51 11.66 -15.22
C LEU A 113 -3.40 10.35 -16.01
N VAL A 114 -3.43 9.22 -15.32
CA VAL A 114 -3.28 7.88 -15.91
C VAL A 114 -4.42 6.96 -15.45
N GLY A 115 -4.77 5.95 -16.25
CA GLY A 115 -5.95 5.11 -15.98
C GLY A 115 -7.27 5.79 -16.38
N ASP A 116 -8.38 5.21 -15.95
CA ASP A 116 -9.71 5.53 -16.50
C ASP A 116 -10.48 6.63 -15.73
N LEU A 117 -9.99 7.03 -14.56
CA LEU A 117 -10.63 8.06 -13.73
C LEU A 117 -10.23 9.47 -14.20
N ALA A 118 -11.23 10.28 -14.53
CA ALA A 118 -11.07 11.68 -14.96
C ALA A 118 -10.77 12.68 -13.81
N VAL A 119 -10.55 12.20 -12.58
CA VAL A 119 -10.27 13.00 -11.38
C VAL A 119 -9.09 12.41 -10.64
N TRP A 120 -8.20 13.22 -10.05
CA TRP A 120 -7.06 12.72 -9.29
C TRP A 120 -7.54 11.96 -8.06
N ALA A 121 -7.04 10.74 -7.85
CA ALA A 121 -7.57 9.80 -6.88
C ALA A 121 -6.46 8.95 -6.25
N VAL A 122 -6.57 8.72 -4.94
CA VAL A 122 -5.83 7.68 -4.22
C VAL A 122 -6.78 6.92 -3.30
N SER A 123 -6.84 5.60 -3.45
CA SER A 123 -7.76 4.77 -2.67
C SER A 123 -7.26 4.52 -1.24
N SER A 124 -5.97 4.23 -1.10
CA SER A 124 -5.38 3.97 0.22
C SER A 124 -3.97 4.50 0.31
N VAL A 125 -3.65 5.05 1.49
CA VAL A 125 -2.30 5.48 1.87
C VAL A 125 -1.93 4.78 3.16
N ALA A 126 -0.84 4.03 3.17
CA ALA A 126 -0.31 3.39 4.37
C ALA A 126 1.08 3.96 4.71
N ALA A 127 1.22 4.43 5.96
CA ALA A 127 2.49 4.85 6.51
C ALA A 127 3.24 3.67 7.11
N LEU A 128 4.51 3.49 6.71
CA LEU A 128 5.33 2.35 7.09
C LEU A 128 6.50 2.84 7.93
N GLU A 129 6.51 2.48 9.21
CA GLU A 129 7.53 2.90 10.17
C GLU A 129 8.84 2.11 10.03
N SER A 130 8.73 0.84 9.64
CA SER A 130 9.88 -0.05 9.52
C SER A 130 9.73 -0.98 8.32
N VAL A 131 10.88 -1.48 7.85
CA VAL A 131 10.98 -2.38 6.70
C VAL A 131 11.85 -3.55 7.12
N ILE A 132 11.35 -4.76 6.88
CA ILE A 132 12.10 -6.00 7.12
C ILE A 132 12.51 -6.54 5.76
N THR A 133 13.79 -6.44 5.43
CA THR A 133 14.33 -7.05 4.22
C THR A 133 14.51 -8.55 4.45
N LEU A 134 13.92 -9.38 3.59
CA LEU A 134 14.11 -10.82 3.60
C LEU A 134 15.44 -11.16 2.92
N SER A 135 16.35 -11.82 3.65
CA SER A 135 17.74 -12.08 3.20
C SER A 135 17.92 -13.17 2.16
N PRO A 136 17.08 -14.22 2.06
CA PRO A 136 17.03 -14.98 0.84
C PRO A 136 16.38 -14.07 -0.20
N GLN A 137 17.16 -13.50 -1.11
CA GLN A 137 16.62 -13.29 -2.45
C GLN A 137 16.03 -14.63 -2.84
N ILE A 138 14.72 -14.68 -3.01
CA ILE A 138 14.03 -15.90 -3.37
C ILE A 138 14.58 -16.24 -4.75
N THR A 139 15.59 -17.12 -4.79
CA THR A 139 16.49 -17.27 -5.95
C THR A 139 15.73 -17.79 -7.18
N TYR A 140 14.51 -18.29 -6.95
CA TYR A 140 13.58 -18.79 -7.96
C TYR A 140 12.25 -18.02 -8.01
N GLY A 141 12.16 -16.86 -7.33
CA GLY A 141 10.89 -16.16 -7.13
C GLY A 141 9.97 -16.88 -6.16
N TYR A 142 8.81 -16.29 -5.91
CA TYR A 142 7.73 -16.88 -5.13
C TYR A 142 6.56 -17.21 -6.06
N ASP A 143 5.72 -18.18 -5.69
CA ASP A 143 4.58 -18.54 -6.52
C ASP A 143 3.53 -17.44 -6.44
N TYR A 144 3.07 -16.95 -7.59
CA TYR A 144 2.02 -15.95 -7.63
C TYR A 144 1.03 -16.19 -8.75
N SER A 145 -0.16 -15.64 -8.55
CA SER A 145 -1.23 -15.65 -9.53
C SER A 145 -2.02 -14.36 -9.43
N THR A 146 -2.72 -14.03 -10.52
CA THR A 146 -3.64 -12.91 -10.57
C THR A 146 -4.99 -13.43 -11.02
N ASP A 147 -6.02 -13.23 -10.22
CA ASP A 147 -7.38 -13.67 -10.54
C ASP A 147 -8.40 -12.58 -10.22
N VAL A 148 -9.55 -12.63 -10.88
CA VAL A 148 -10.67 -11.75 -10.60
C VAL A 148 -11.35 -12.24 -9.31
N PRO A 149 -11.70 -11.35 -8.37
CA PRO A 149 -12.44 -11.77 -7.18
C PRO A 149 -13.77 -12.37 -7.59
N VAL A 150 -14.04 -13.59 -7.14
CA VAL A 150 -15.30 -14.29 -7.43
C VAL A 150 -16.03 -14.66 -6.15
N LYS A 151 -17.36 -14.51 -6.18
CA LYS A 151 -18.27 -15.02 -5.16
C LYS A 151 -18.95 -16.25 -5.69
N ASP A 152 -18.75 -17.37 -5.00
CA ASP A 152 -19.55 -18.57 -5.24
C ASP A 152 -20.87 -18.44 -4.44
N SER A 153 -22.00 -18.36 -5.13
CA SER A 153 -23.35 -18.37 -4.56
C SER A 153 -23.93 -19.79 -4.67
N PRO A 154 -24.13 -20.50 -3.54
CA PRO A 154 -24.63 -21.87 -3.58
C PRO A 154 -26.12 -21.89 -4.00
N LYS A 155 -26.44 -22.75 -4.97
CA LYS A 155 -27.83 -23.00 -5.40
C LYS A 155 -28.45 -24.09 -4.52
N LYS A 156 -29.77 -23.99 -4.29
CA LYS A 156 -30.54 -25.00 -3.55
C LYS A 156 -30.44 -26.42 -4.15
N SER A 157 -30.11 -26.54 -5.43
CA SER A 157 -29.92 -27.82 -6.14
C SER A 157 -28.53 -28.45 -5.93
N GLY A 158 -27.65 -27.87 -5.11
CA GLY A 158 -26.30 -28.38 -4.85
C GLY A 158 -25.23 -27.89 -5.83
N GLY A 159 -25.60 -27.13 -6.87
CA GLY A 159 -24.66 -26.42 -7.73
C GLY A 159 -24.18 -25.09 -7.09
N LYS A 160 -23.21 -24.44 -7.74
CA LYS A 160 -22.78 -23.08 -7.38
C LYS A 160 -22.79 -22.17 -8.60
N GLU A 161 -23.20 -20.92 -8.41
CA GLU A 161 -23.07 -19.85 -9.39
C GLU A 161 -21.89 -18.99 -9.02
N ARG A 162 -20.98 -18.76 -9.96
CA ARG A 162 -19.82 -17.91 -9.74
C ARG A 162 -20.11 -16.53 -10.30
N VAL A 163 -20.07 -15.52 -9.44
CA VAL A 163 -20.30 -14.12 -9.83
C VAL A 163 -19.01 -13.35 -9.58
N GLY A 164 -18.49 -12.66 -10.59
CA GLY A 164 -17.38 -11.73 -10.42
C GLY A 164 -17.77 -10.59 -9.48
N GLN A 165 -16.93 -10.28 -8.51
CA GLN A 165 -17.14 -9.22 -7.51
C GLN A 165 -16.50 -7.88 -7.92
N GLY A 166 -15.95 -7.80 -9.13
CA GLY A 166 -15.32 -6.62 -9.68
C GLY A 166 -14.62 -6.95 -10.99
N GLU A 167 -14.09 -5.92 -11.65
CA GLU A 167 -13.34 -6.06 -12.91
C GLU A 167 -11.83 -6.19 -12.67
N ASP A 168 -11.37 -5.88 -11.46
CA ASP A 168 -9.96 -5.77 -11.19
C ASP A 168 -9.31 -7.08 -10.75
N LEU A 169 -8.09 -7.31 -11.26
CA LEU A 169 -7.24 -8.43 -10.87
C LEU A 169 -6.72 -8.25 -9.43
N ILE A 170 -6.81 -9.33 -8.65
CA ILE A 170 -6.19 -9.45 -7.33
C ILE A 170 -4.94 -10.30 -7.47
N TRP A 171 -3.83 -9.77 -6.97
CA TRP A 171 -2.60 -10.53 -6.80
C TRP A 171 -2.72 -11.44 -5.58
N THR A 172 -2.27 -12.68 -5.72
CA THR A 172 -2.06 -13.63 -4.62
C THR A 172 -0.66 -14.21 -4.77
N GLY A 173 0.11 -14.24 -3.70
CA GLY A 173 1.45 -14.81 -3.69
C GLY A 173 1.69 -15.70 -2.47
N GLU A 174 2.35 -16.82 -2.70
CA GLU A 174 2.85 -17.73 -1.67
C GLU A 174 4.37 -17.58 -1.60
N ILE A 175 4.88 -17.04 -0.49
CA ILE A 175 6.31 -16.86 -0.27
C ILE A 175 6.87 -18.12 0.39
N PRO A 176 7.61 -18.99 -0.33
CA PRO A 176 8.16 -20.19 0.25
C PRO A 176 9.30 -19.82 1.22
N ILE A 177 9.08 -20.06 2.50
CA ILE A 177 10.13 -19.97 3.50
C ILE A 177 10.86 -21.32 3.51
N GLY A 178 11.84 -21.48 2.61
CA GLY A 178 12.62 -22.72 2.45
C GLY A 178 13.48 -23.10 3.68
N ARG A 179 14.42 -24.04 3.51
CA ARG A 179 15.37 -24.43 4.58
C ARG A 179 16.29 -23.26 4.93
N ARG A 180 16.08 -22.67 6.10
CA ARG A 180 16.79 -21.50 6.63
C ARG A 180 18.08 -21.91 7.34
N THR A 181 19.13 -21.09 7.23
CA THR A 181 20.31 -21.21 8.10
C THR A 181 20.01 -20.59 9.48
N PRO A 182 20.79 -20.89 10.54
CA PRO A 182 20.60 -20.25 11.86
C PRO A 182 20.62 -18.71 11.80
N THR A 183 21.31 -18.13 10.81
CA THR A 183 21.36 -16.69 10.58
C THR A 183 20.01 -16.11 10.11
N ASP A 184 19.19 -16.91 9.42
CA ASP A 184 17.91 -16.49 8.86
C ASP A 184 16.72 -16.73 9.81
N GLU A 185 16.98 -17.32 10.98
CA GLU A 185 15.98 -17.65 12.00
C GLU A 185 15.36 -16.39 12.61
N SER A 186 16.14 -15.32 12.75
CA SER A 186 15.66 -14.03 13.26
C SER A 186 14.51 -13.46 12.42
N GLN A 187 14.61 -13.54 11.09
CA GLN A 187 13.57 -13.06 10.17
C GLN A 187 12.30 -13.91 10.23
N LEU A 188 12.43 -15.22 10.44
CA LEU A 188 11.28 -16.10 10.63
C LEU A 188 10.48 -15.66 11.86
N TRP A 189 11.18 -15.40 12.96
CA TRP A 189 10.54 -14.92 14.18
C TRP A 189 9.93 -13.54 13.99
N SER A 190 10.55 -12.65 13.22
CA SER A 190 9.95 -11.34 12.87
C SER A 190 8.67 -11.49 12.03
N LEU A 191 8.68 -12.34 10.99
CA LEU A 191 7.49 -12.61 10.18
C LEU A 191 6.37 -13.28 10.99
N ASN A 192 6.73 -14.18 11.92
CA ASN A 192 5.77 -14.83 12.80
C ASN A 192 5.24 -13.91 13.90
N ALA A 193 5.99 -12.86 14.27
CA ALA A 193 5.54 -11.83 15.20
C ALA A 193 4.52 -10.85 14.58
N LEU A 194 4.41 -10.78 13.25
CA LEU A 194 3.43 -9.93 12.58
C LEU A 194 1.99 -10.29 13.00
N ASN A 195 1.15 -9.28 13.21
CA ASN A 195 -0.24 -9.49 13.57
C ASN A 195 -1.04 -10.01 12.35
N ARG A 196 -1.78 -11.11 12.51
CA ARG A 196 -2.65 -11.67 11.44
C ARG A 196 -3.87 -10.78 11.16
N ALA A 197 -4.28 -9.99 12.14
CA ALA A 197 -5.44 -9.11 12.02
C ALA A 197 -5.12 -7.79 11.31
N GLU A 198 -3.83 -7.48 11.14
CA GLU A 198 -3.37 -6.24 10.52
C GLU A 198 -2.83 -6.52 9.11
N PRO A 199 -3.09 -5.62 8.15
CA PRO A 199 -2.50 -5.72 6.83
C PRO A 199 -1.00 -5.35 6.87
N HIS A 200 -0.24 -5.98 6.00
CA HIS A 200 1.19 -5.73 5.79
C HIS A 200 1.41 -5.31 4.33
N VAL A 201 2.49 -4.58 4.07
CA VAL A 201 2.90 -4.26 2.69
C VAL A 201 4.04 -5.17 2.29
N LEU A 202 3.82 -5.98 1.26
CA LEU A 202 4.88 -6.68 0.54
C LEU A 202 5.40 -5.76 -0.56
N PHE A 203 6.72 -5.66 -0.71
CA PHE A 203 7.36 -4.87 -1.76
C PHE A 203 8.52 -5.65 -2.38
N GLU A 204 8.55 -5.71 -3.71
CA GLU A 204 9.65 -6.28 -4.49
C GLU A 204 10.67 -5.18 -4.83
N ASN A 205 11.82 -5.22 -4.18
CA ASN A 205 12.88 -4.25 -4.39
C ASN A 205 13.74 -4.57 -5.63
N GLU A 206 13.14 -4.45 -6.81
CA GLU A 206 13.80 -4.66 -8.12
C GLU A 206 14.16 -3.35 -8.82
N GLY A 207 14.34 -2.26 -8.05
CA GLY A 207 14.57 -0.92 -8.61
C GLY A 207 13.30 -0.23 -9.12
N ASN A 208 12.15 -0.80 -8.80
CA ASN A 208 10.82 -0.40 -9.24
C ASN A 208 9.96 -0.03 -8.01
N THR A 209 8.91 0.76 -8.17
CA THR A 209 8.01 1.17 -7.07
C THR A 209 6.65 0.48 -7.13
N GLN A 210 6.28 -0.06 -8.30
CA GLN A 210 4.93 -0.56 -8.58
C GLN A 210 4.63 -1.94 -8.02
N TYR A 211 5.64 -2.78 -7.77
CA TYR A 211 5.43 -4.15 -7.26
C TYR A 211 5.30 -4.16 -5.74
N ALA A 212 4.23 -3.53 -5.27
CA ALA A 212 3.84 -3.46 -3.87
C ALA A 212 2.39 -3.89 -3.66
N TYR A 213 2.13 -4.63 -2.60
CA TYR A 213 0.84 -5.29 -2.36
C TYR A 213 0.44 -5.17 -0.90
N LEU A 214 -0.83 -4.83 -0.65
CA LEU A 214 -1.43 -4.94 0.66
C LEU A 214 -1.84 -6.39 0.90
N CYS A 215 -1.19 -7.04 1.86
CA CYS A 215 -1.30 -8.47 2.12
C CYS A 215 -1.73 -8.75 3.55
N TRP A 216 -2.35 -9.92 3.76
CA TRP A 216 -2.64 -10.46 5.08
C TRP A 216 -1.89 -11.75 5.29
N ARG A 217 -1.47 -12.00 6.53
CA ARG A 217 -0.84 -13.27 6.88
C ARG A 217 -1.89 -14.36 7.05
N GLU A 218 -1.97 -15.28 6.09
CA GLU A 218 -2.91 -16.39 6.14
C GLU A 218 -2.48 -17.49 7.12
N ASP A 219 -1.22 -17.92 7.14
CA ASP A 219 -0.78 -19.08 7.93
C ASP A 219 0.37 -18.79 8.92
N PRO A 220 0.42 -19.49 10.08
CA PRO A 220 1.60 -19.47 10.96
C PRO A 220 2.70 -20.40 10.45
N VAL A 221 3.93 -20.22 10.96
CA VAL A 221 5.03 -21.19 10.78
C VAL A 221 4.66 -22.48 11.54
N ARG A 222 4.40 -23.58 10.82
CA ARG A 222 3.90 -24.83 11.42
C ARG A 222 5.03 -25.67 12.03
N LEU A 223 4.90 -26.01 13.31
CA LEU A 223 5.56 -27.15 13.94
C LEU A 223 4.48 -28.03 14.58
N THR A 224 4.25 -29.21 14.01
CA THR A 224 3.37 -30.21 14.60
C THR A 224 4.24 -31.28 15.26
N ARG A 225 4.21 -31.37 16.59
CA ARG A 225 4.64 -32.60 17.27
C ARG A 225 3.43 -33.52 17.29
N GLU A 226 3.44 -34.55 16.46
CA GLU A 226 2.56 -35.70 16.67
C GLU A 226 2.99 -36.36 17.99
N ALA A 227 2.03 -36.52 18.91
CA ALA A 227 2.18 -37.28 20.14
C ALA A 227 1.54 -38.65 19.95
#